data_AF-Q581Y2-F1
#
_entry.id   AF-Q581Y2-F1
#
_cell.length_a   1.000
_cell.length_b   1.000
_cell.length_c   1.000
_cell.angle_alpha   90.00
_cell.angle_beta   90.00
_cell.angle_gamma   90.00
#
_symmetry.space_group_name_H-M   'P 1'
#
loop_
_entity.id
_entity.type
_entity.pdbx_description
1 polymer ?
#
loop_
_entity_poly.entity_id
_entity_poly.type
_entity_poly.pdbx_seq_one_letter_code
_entity_poly.pdbx_strand_id
1 'polypeptide(L)'
;MLKSPQNFRKCGLLFVSTFDFLYACNLFPPVLFSSGKESMPKVSVPPKTERHGKIEAPETNNPKVFFDVSINEKAAGRIVMELYADTVPRTAENFRALCTGEKGRGKSGKPLHYKGCIFHRVIPGFMLQGGDITRGNGTGGESIYGTTFRDESFAGKAGKHTGLGCLSMANAGPNTNGSQFFICTANTPWLNGKHVVFGRVTEGIDVVKSIERLGSDSGKTRGRIIIANCGELQTQKEGAAKKEKVKAKEGNNAGKLSTIVEGTGGAKRPREDVEDLEERKKRIREKRERIAKLRAQAEEK
;
A
#
# COMPACT_ATOMS: atom_id res chain seq x y z
N MET A 1 55.09 32.17 28.87
CA MET A 1 54.37 31.22 29.74
C MET A 1 53.33 30.48 28.92
N LEU A 2 53.64 29.23 28.55
CA LEU A 2 52.88 28.00 28.86
C LEU A 2 51.59 27.84 28.03
N LYS A 3 51.66 27.14 26.87
CA LYS A 3 51.30 25.71 26.64
C LYS A 3 49.93 25.66 25.92
N SER A 4 49.63 24.89 24.88
CA SER A 4 50.30 23.93 23.99
C SER A 4 49.26 23.53 22.92
N PRO A 5 49.62 23.28 21.66
CA PRO A 5 48.71 22.74 20.63
C PRO A 5 48.83 21.21 20.56
N GLN A 6 47.82 20.46 20.05
CA GLN A 6 48.03 19.18 19.33
C GLN A 6 46.81 18.70 18.51
N ASN A 7 47.12 18.37 17.25
CA ASN A 7 46.63 17.28 16.41
C ASN A 7 45.28 17.38 15.67
N PHE A 8 45.38 17.99 14.49
CA PHE A 8 44.63 17.66 13.29
C PHE A 8 45.19 16.35 12.67
N ARG A 9 44.38 15.31 12.52
CA ARG A 9 44.68 14.17 11.62
C ARG A 9 43.53 13.98 10.63
N LYS A 10 43.93 14.04 9.36
CA LYS A 10 43.18 13.72 8.14
C LYS A 10 43.06 12.21 7.96
N CYS A 11 41.93 11.78 7.37
CA CYS A 11 41.67 10.61 6.51
C CYS A 11 40.18 10.26 6.72
N GLY A 12 39.24 10.44 5.79
CA GLY A 12 39.35 10.15 4.36
C GLY A 12 38.71 8.79 4.10
N LEU A 13 37.37 8.70 4.16
CA LEU A 13 36.63 7.55 3.64
C LEU A 13 35.23 8.00 3.21
N LEU A 14 35.14 8.45 1.96
CA LEU A 14 33.89 8.65 1.24
C LEU A 14 33.51 7.30 0.61
N PHE A 15 32.50 6.63 1.17
CA PHE A 15 31.91 5.44 0.58
C PHE A 15 30.71 5.90 -0.28
N VAL A 16 31.00 6.21 -1.55
CA VAL A 16 29.98 6.47 -2.57
C VAL A 16 29.79 5.16 -3.34
N SER A 17 28.73 4.43 -3.00
CA SER A 17 28.31 3.24 -3.75
C SER A 17 27.49 3.69 -4.96
N THR A 18 28.17 3.96 -6.08
CA THR A 18 27.55 4.14 -7.39
C THR A 18 27.03 2.79 -7.91
N PHE A 19 25.77 2.84 -8.34
CA PHE A 19 24.98 1.74 -8.87
C PHE A 19 25.28 1.66 -10.39
N ASP A 20 26.24 0.85 -10.80
CA ASP A 20 26.50 0.58 -12.22
C ASP A 20 25.96 -0.81 -12.59
N PHE A 21 24.75 -0.84 -13.14
CA PHE A 21 24.16 -2.01 -13.78
C PHE A 21 24.28 -1.83 -15.30
N LEU A 22 25.49 -2.07 -15.83
CA LEU A 22 25.72 -2.17 -17.28
C LEU A 22 25.23 -3.54 -17.77
N TYR A 23 24.18 -3.49 -18.58
CA TYR A 23 23.69 -4.61 -19.39
C TYR A 23 24.54 -4.64 -20.67
N ALA A 24 25.50 -5.57 -20.75
CA ALA A 24 26.24 -5.85 -21.98
C ALA A 24 25.47 -6.88 -22.81
N CYS A 25 24.98 -6.42 -23.96
CA CYS A 25 24.36 -7.21 -25.01
C CYS A 25 25.36 -8.15 -25.71
N ASN A 26 24.78 -9.16 -26.36
CA ASN A 26 25.31 -9.90 -27.53
C ASN A 26 26.41 -10.93 -27.29
N LEU A 27 26.01 -12.20 -27.20
CA LEU A 27 26.71 -13.33 -27.84
C LEU A 27 25.79 -14.55 -27.86
N PHE A 28 24.95 -14.66 -28.90
CA PHE A 28 24.28 -15.90 -29.28
C PHE A 28 24.89 -16.35 -30.61
N PRO A 29 25.45 -17.57 -30.71
CA PRO A 29 25.89 -18.13 -32.00
C PRO A 29 24.67 -18.61 -32.81
N PRO A 30 24.75 -18.61 -34.16
CA PRO A 30 23.67 -19.06 -35.02
C PRO A 30 23.61 -20.60 -35.04
N VAL A 31 22.43 -21.17 -34.79
CA VAL A 31 22.17 -22.60 -35.00
C VAL A 31 21.72 -22.80 -36.45
N LEU A 32 22.40 -23.73 -37.13
CA LEU A 32 22.19 -24.15 -38.51
C LEU A 32 20.72 -24.44 -38.83
N PHE A 33 20.26 -23.88 -39.95
CA PHE A 33 19.01 -24.20 -40.59
C PHE A 33 19.21 -25.42 -41.51
N SER A 34 18.58 -26.55 -41.19
CA SER A 34 18.47 -27.70 -42.09
C SER A 34 17.07 -27.69 -42.73
N SER A 35 17.06 -27.64 -44.06
CA SER A 35 15.89 -27.57 -44.93
C SER A 35 15.18 -28.92 -45.05
N GLY A 36 14.22 -29.19 -44.17
CA GLY A 36 13.24 -30.26 -44.32
C GLY A 36 11.91 -29.71 -44.85
N LYS A 37 11.52 -30.10 -46.07
CA LYS A 37 10.19 -29.85 -46.64
C LYS A 37 9.21 -30.85 -46.03
N GLU A 38 8.36 -30.42 -45.10
CA GLU A 38 7.15 -31.17 -44.72
C GLU A 38 5.93 -30.24 -44.72
N SER A 39 4.86 -30.77 -45.32
CA SER A 39 3.59 -30.10 -45.58
C SER A 39 2.84 -29.75 -44.31
N MET A 40 2.40 -28.50 -44.18
CA MET A 40 1.55 -28.06 -43.08
C MET A 40 0.12 -28.62 -43.21
N PRO A 41 -0.44 -29.27 -42.17
CA PRO A 41 -1.87 -29.46 -42.06
C PRO A 41 -2.56 -28.15 -41.64
N LYS A 42 -3.74 -27.89 -42.19
CA LYS A 42 -4.59 -26.73 -41.91
C LYS A 42 -5.03 -26.76 -40.43
N VAL A 43 -4.51 -25.84 -39.61
CA VAL A 43 -5.00 -25.65 -38.24
C VAL A 43 -6.26 -24.78 -38.27
N SER A 44 -7.37 -25.37 -37.84
CA SER A 44 -8.65 -24.69 -37.63
C SER A 44 -8.57 -23.71 -36.46
N VAL A 45 -8.98 -22.46 -36.70
CA VAL A 45 -9.13 -21.45 -35.64
C VAL A 45 -10.33 -21.81 -34.77
N PRO A 46 -10.19 -21.99 -33.44
CA PRO A 46 -11.34 -22.19 -32.56
C PRO A 46 -12.14 -20.88 -32.40
N PRO A 47 -13.48 -20.96 -32.25
CA PRO A 47 -14.34 -19.80 -32.12
C PRO A 47 -14.16 -19.09 -30.77
N LYS A 48 -14.46 -17.78 -30.78
CA LYS A 48 -14.23 -16.81 -29.71
C LYS A 48 -15.47 -16.68 -28.81
N THR A 49 -15.55 -17.50 -27.76
CA THR A 49 -16.54 -17.40 -26.67
C THR A 49 -16.01 -18.33 -25.56
N GLU A 50 -15.87 -17.95 -24.29
CA GLU A 50 -16.89 -17.46 -23.39
C GLU A 50 -16.28 -16.76 -22.16
N ARG A 51 -16.96 -15.67 -21.76
CA ARG A 51 -17.28 -15.26 -20.37
C ARG A 51 -16.13 -15.21 -19.35
N HIS A 52 -15.83 -13.97 -18.95
CA HIS A 52 -15.17 -13.64 -17.69
C HIS A 52 -15.93 -14.30 -16.52
N GLY A 53 -15.43 -15.42 -16.03
CA GLY A 53 -15.75 -15.91 -14.70
C GLY A 53 -15.07 -15.02 -13.66
N LYS A 54 -15.83 -14.47 -12.73
CA LYS A 54 -15.29 -13.99 -11.46
C LYS A 54 -14.46 -15.13 -10.86
N ILE A 55 -13.16 -14.93 -10.71
CA ILE A 55 -12.33 -15.82 -9.89
C ILE A 55 -12.77 -15.56 -8.45
N GLU A 56 -13.68 -16.40 -7.94
CA GLU A 56 -14.00 -16.47 -6.52
C GLU A 56 -12.74 -16.96 -5.80
N ALA A 57 -12.04 -16.04 -5.14
CA ALA A 57 -10.93 -16.39 -4.28
C ALA A 57 -11.47 -17.23 -3.11
N PRO A 58 -10.73 -18.24 -2.61
CA PRO A 58 -11.14 -18.98 -1.42
C PRO A 58 -11.44 -17.98 -0.29
N GLU A 59 -12.54 -18.18 0.42
CA GLU A 59 -13.00 -17.37 1.57
C GLU A 59 -11.98 -17.43 2.72
N THR A 60 -10.84 -16.77 2.54
CA THR A 60 -9.83 -16.61 3.58
C THR A 60 -10.25 -15.44 4.46
N ASN A 61 -10.21 -15.64 5.78
CA ASN A 61 -10.45 -14.60 6.78
C ASN A 61 -9.27 -13.60 6.88
N ASN A 62 -8.68 -13.27 5.73
CA ASN A 62 -7.52 -12.41 5.59
C ASN A 62 -7.92 -10.96 5.88
N PRO A 63 -7.14 -10.20 6.67
CA PRO A 63 -7.41 -8.80 6.94
C PRO A 63 -7.44 -7.98 5.66
N LYS A 64 -8.39 -7.05 5.55
CA LYS A 64 -8.43 -6.06 4.49
C LYS A 64 -8.09 -4.68 5.05
N VAL A 65 -7.18 -3.98 4.39
CA VAL A 65 -6.76 -2.63 4.75
C VAL A 65 -6.98 -1.68 3.58
N PHE A 66 -7.04 -0.39 3.85
CA PHE A 66 -7.24 0.63 2.81
C PHE A 66 -6.25 1.79 2.93
N PHE A 67 -5.97 2.40 1.78
CA PHE A 67 -5.33 3.71 1.66
C PHE A 67 -6.25 4.67 0.90
N ASP A 68 -6.59 5.79 1.53
CA ASP A 68 -7.15 6.94 0.83
C ASP A 68 -5.99 7.77 0.28
N VAL A 69 -5.86 7.84 -1.04
CA VAL A 69 -4.73 8.49 -1.71
C VAL A 69 -5.12 9.89 -2.16
N SER A 70 -4.22 10.84 -1.96
CA SER A 70 -4.28 12.17 -2.56
C SER A 70 -3.07 12.42 -3.45
N ILE A 71 -3.30 13.10 -4.58
CA ILE A 71 -2.28 13.53 -5.53
C ILE A 71 -2.34 15.05 -5.58
N ASN A 72 -1.24 15.72 -5.24
CA ASN A 72 -1.17 17.20 -5.19
C ASN A 72 -2.33 17.81 -4.39
N GLU A 73 -2.59 17.26 -3.21
CA GLU A 73 -3.66 17.68 -2.28
C GLU A 73 -5.09 17.46 -2.78
N LYS A 74 -5.29 16.81 -3.94
CA LYS A 74 -6.61 16.40 -4.44
C LYS A 74 -6.82 14.92 -4.18
N ALA A 75 -8.01 14.54 -3.72
CA ALA A 75 -8.36 13.13 -3.53
C ALA A 75 -8.29 12.39 -4.88
N ALA A 76 -7.55 11.28 -4.93
CA ALA A 76 -7.36 10.47 -6.12
C ALA A 76 -8.20 9.19 -6.10
N GLY A 77 -8.50 8.67 -4.90
CA GLY A 77 -9.34 7.49 -4.71
C GLY A 77 -8.84 6.62 -3.55
N ARG A 78 -9.47 5.45 -3.40
CA ARG A 78 -9.13 4.47 -2.37
C ARG A 78 -8.51 3.23 -2.99
N ILE A 79 -7.44 2.72 -2.38
CA ILE A 79 -6.85 1.43 -2.67
C ILE A 79 -7.21 0.49 -1.52
N VAL A 80 -7.83 -0.65 -1.82
CA VAL A 80 -8.10 -1.70 -0.83
C VAL A 80 -7.15 -2.87 -1.09
N MET A 81 -6.55 -3.40 -0.04
CA MET A 81 -5.59 -4.48 -0.09
C MET A 81 -6.01 -5.60 0.85
N GLU A 82 -5.95 -6.84 0.36
CA GLU A 82 -6.03 -8.05 1.16
C GLU A 82 -4.61 -8.45 1.60
N LEU A 83 -4.45 -8.75 2.89
CA LEU A 83 -3.17 -9.18 3.47
C LEU A 83 -3.18 -10.70 3.68
N TYR A 84 -2.15 -11.39 3.21
CA TYR A 84 -2.01 -12.85 3.29
C TYR A 84 -1.60 -13.31 4.70
N ALA A 85 -2.44 -13.04 5.70
CA ALA A 85 -2.22 -13.45 7.08
C ALA A 85 -2.22 -14.98 7.24
N ASP A 86 -2.88 -15.69 6.32
CA ASP A 86 -2.84 -17.14 6.17
C ASP A 86 -1.45 -17.70 5.81
N THR A 87 -0.59 -16.90 5.16
CA THR A 87 0.71 -17.34 4.62
C THR A 87 1.88 -16.69 5.35
N VAL A 88 1.78 -15.39 5.63
CA VAL A 88 2.82 -14.55 6.25
C VAL A 88 2.21 -13.69 7.38
N PRO A 89 1.75 -14.33 8.48
CA PRO A 89 1.01 -13.65 9.54
C PRO A 89 1.78 -12.50 10.18
N ARG A 90 3.11 -12.60 10.36
CA ARG A 90 3.90 -11.51 10.96
C ARG A 90 4.04 -10.33 10.01
N THR A 91 4.28 -10.60 8.74
CA THR A 91 4.43 -9.56 7.72
C THR A 91 3.09 -8.84 7.51
N ALA A 92 1.99 -9.61 7.45
CA ALA A 92 0.63 -9.09 7.38
C ALA A 92 0.26 -8.24 8.61
N GLU A 93 0.54 -8.72 9.83
CA GLU A 93 0.26 -7.98 11.07
C GLU A 93 1.07 -6.68 11.16
N ASN A 94 2.34 -6.69 10.75
CA ASN A 94 3.14 -5.47 10.66
C ASN A 94 2.46 -4.41 9.80
N PHE A 95 2.06 -4.79 8.59
CA PHE A 95 1.42 -3.85 7.67
C PHE A 95 0.04 -3.40 8.16
N ARG A 96 -0.77 -4.32 8.70
CA ARG A 96 -2.09 -4.03 9.27
C ARG A 96 -2.00 -3.01 10.39
N ALA A 97 -1.13 -3.24 11.37
CA ALA A 97 -0.93 -2.36 12.51
C ALA A 97 -0.37 -0.98 12.11
N LEU A 98 0.48 -0.93 11.07
CA LEU A 98 0.94 0.35 10.49
C LEU A 98 -0.16 1.07 9.70
N CYS A 99 -1.17 0.37 9.19
CA CYS A 99 -2.36 1.01 8.61
C CYS A 99 -3.27 1.61 9.68
N THR A 100 -3.42 0.96 10.84
CA THR A 100 -4.29 1.45 11.93
C THR A 100 -3.61 2.48 12.82
N GLY A 101 -2.28 2.44 12.92
CA GLY A 101 -1.53 3.29 13.84
C GLY A 101 -1.65 2.89 15.32
N GLU A 102 -2.20 1.70 15.60
CA GLU A 102 -2.57 1.26 16.95
C GLU A 102 -1.37 1.07 17.90
N LYS A 103 -0.16 0.86 17.35
CA LYS A 103 1.06 0.64 18.14
C LYS A 103 1.71 1.94 18.65
N GLY A 104 1.08 3.10 18.42
CA GLY A 104 1.53 4.38 18.96
C GLY A 104 2.81 4.90 18.28
N ARG A 105 3.86 5.19 19.07
CA ARG A 105 5.13 5.73 18.57
C ARG A 105 6.21 4.66 18.63
N GLY A 106 7.04 4.57 17.60
CA GLY A 106 8.16 3.64 17.59
C GLY A 106 9.45 4.25 18.11
N LYS A 107 10.57 3.55 17.91
CA LYS A 107 11.88 3.91 18.49
C LYS A 107 12.44 5.19 17.89
N SER A 108 12.07 5.51 16.66
CA SER A 108 12.44 6.78 16.04
C SER A 108 11.70 7.99 16.64
N GLY A 109 10.80 7.77 17.61
CA GLY A 109 9.94 8.79 18.18
C GLY A 109 8.84 9.26 17.23
N LYS A 110 8.61 8.63 16.08
CA LYS A 110 7.53 8.97 15.14
C LYS A 110 6.37 7.96 15.27
N PRO A 111 5.14 8.32 14.88
CA PRO A 111 4.02 7.38 14.89
C PRO A 111 4.29 6.17 14.00
N LEU A 112 3.99 4.97 14.49
CA LEU A 112 3.97 3.73 13.70
C LEU A 112 2.71 3.69 12.84
N HIS A 113 2.61 4.61 11.87
CA HIS A 113 1.39 4.83 11.11
C HIS A 113 1.69 5.33 9.68
N TYR A 114 1.06 4.73 8.68
CA TYR A 114 1.19 5.15 7.28
C TYR A 114 0.46 6.45 6.93
N LYS A 115 -0.46 6.94 7.77
CA LYS A 115 -1.18 8.18 7.53
C LYS A 115 -0.21 9.35 7.37
N GLY A 116 -0.31 10.05 6.24
CA GLY A 116 0.57 11.16 5.86
C GLY A 116 1.86 10.74 5.15
N CYS A 117 2.14 9.44 5.01
CA CYS A 117 3.29 8.96 4.25
C CYS A 117 3.12 9.20 2.76
N ILE A 118 4.25 9.32 2.06
CA ILE A 118 4.28 9.51 0.61
C ILE A 118 4.77 8.26 -0.11
N PHE A 119 4.32 8.10 -1.35
CA PHE A 119 5.00 7.23 -2.31
C PHE A 119 6.23 7.98 -2.83
N HIS A 120 7.38 7.73 -2.22
CA HIS A 120 8.61 8.48 -2.46
C HIS A 120 9.37 8.00 -3.69
N ARG A 121 9.03 6.81 -4.22
CA ARG A 121 9.65 6.25 -5.42
C ARG A 121 8.61 5.53 -6.27
N VAL A 122 8.43 5.95 -7.51
CA VAL A 122 7.48 5.35 -8.47
C VAL A 122 8.16 5.17 -9.82
N ILE A 123 8.24 3.94 -10.29
CA ILE A 123 8.85 3.57 -11.59
C ILE A 123 7.76 2.93 -12.47
N PRO A 124 7.35 3.58 -13.57
CA PRO A 124 6.39 3.03 -14.52
C PRO A 124 6.83 1.68 -15.09
N GLY A 125 5.88 0.75 -15.26
CA GLY A 125 6.18 -0.61 -15.70
C GLY A 125 6.93 -1.46 -14.67
N PHE A 126 7.01 -1.00 -13.41
CA PHE A 126 7.69 -1.70 -12.35
C PHE A 126 6.89 -1.71 -11.05
N MET A 127 6.89 -0.61 -10.29
CA MET A 127 6.29 -0.56 -8.95
C MET A 127 6.10 0.86 -8.39
N LEU A 128 5.25 0.96 -7.36
CA LEU A 128 5.07 2.13 -6.50
C LEU A 128 5.60 1.81 -5.10
N GLN A 129 6.64 2.50 -4.62
CA GLN A 129 7.24 2.29 -3.30
C GLN A 129 6.88 3.43 -2.33
N GLY A 130 6.48 3.04 -1.12
CA GLY A 130 6.05 3.92 -0.05
C GLY A 130 6.41 3.37 1.33
N GLY A 131 5.80 3.94 2.37
CA GLY A 131 5.91 3.40 3.73
C GLY A 131 7.15 3.82 4.52
N ASP A 132 7.91 4.82 4.07
CA ASP A 132 8.93 5.45 4.92
C ASP A 132 8.25 6.41 5.92
N ILE A 133 7.81 5.84 7.05
CA ILE A 133 7.10 6.55 8.12
C ILE A 133 8.00 7.53 8.90
N THR A 134 9.33 7.41 8.76
CA THR A 134 10.26 8.20 9.58
C THR A 134 10.93 9.34 8.83
N ARG A 135 11.31 9.19 7.56
CA ARG A 135 12.00 10.25 6.80
C ARG A 135 11.27 10.65 5.52
N GLY A 136 10.36 9.81 5.04
CA GLY A 136 9.56 10.05 3.83
C GLY A 136 10.37 10.09 2.53
N ASN A 137 11.61 9.59 2.52
CA ASN A 137 12.51 9.67 1.35
C ASN A 137 13.16 8.33 0.98
N GLY A 138 12.77 7.24 1.63
CA GLY A 138 13.27 5.88 1.39
C GLY A 138 14.47 5.50 2.26
N THR A 139 15.01 6.42 3.06
CA THR A 139 16.15 6.13 3.96
C THR A 139 15.72 5.79 5.39
N GLY A 140 14.42 5.79 5.65
CA GLY A 140 13.84 5.54 6.97
C GLY A 140 12.87 4.35 7.00
N GLY A 141 11.96 4.41 7.96
CA GLY A 141 11.03 3.33 8.30
C GLY A 141 11.48 2.52 9.51
N GLU A 142 10.50 1.93 10.19
CA GLU A 142 10.68 0.96 11.27
C GLU A 142 9.43 0.08 11.35
N SER A 143 9.59 -1.19 11.71
CA SER A 143 8.48 -2.12 11.86
C SER A 143 7.85 -2.04 13.26
N ILE A 144 6.69 -2.65 13.44
CA ILE A 144 6.10 -2.83 14.78
C ILE A 144 6.94 -3.74 15.69
N TYR A 145 7.90 -4.48 15.12
CA TYR A 145 8.79 -5.40 15.83
C TYR A 145 10.16 -4.78 16.17
N GLY A 146 10.39 -3.51 15.81
CA GLY A 146 11.67 -2.81 15.92
C GLY A 146 12.17 -2.29 14.57
N THR A 147 13.44 -1.89 14.50
CA THR A 147 14.02 -1.27 13.30
C THR A 147 13.87 -2.14 12.05
N THR A 148 14.14 -3.44 12.18
CA THR A 148 13.95 -4.43 11.11
C THR A 148 13.38 -5.76 11.64
N PHE A 149 12.84 -6.58 10.74
CA PHE A 149 12.44 -7.97 11.00
C PHE A 149 12.82 -8.91 9.84
N ARG A 150 12.90 -10.20 10.16
CA ARG A 150 13.33 -11.27 9.24
C ARG A 150 12.38 -11.48 8.06
N ASP A 151 12.88 -12.03 6.97
CA ASP A 151 12.03 -12.54 5.89
C ASP A 151 11.22 -13.73 6.41
N GLU A 152 9.89 -13.69 6.27
CA GLU A 152 9.02 -14.69 6.90
C GLU A 152 8.91 -15.97 6.07
N SER A 153 8.60 -15.85 4.78
CA SER A 153 8.50 -16.97 3.86
C SER A 153 8.57 -16.50 2.41
N PHE A 154 9.16 -17.31 1.54
CA PHE A 154 9.07 -17.19 0.09
C PHE A 154 8.33 -18.39 -0.53
N ALA A 155 7.58 -19.14 0.28
CA ALA A 155 6.80 -20.27 -0.21
C ALA A 155 5.49 -19.81 -0.88
N GLY A 156 5.06 -20.53 -1.91
CA GLY A 156 3.75 -20.33 -2.54
C GLY A 156 3.54 -18.91 -3.08
N LYS A 157 2.46 -18.25 -2.65
CA LYS A 157 2.13 -16.87 -3.05
C LYS A 157 3.12 -15.85 -2.47
N ALA A 158 3.70 -16.11 -1.30
CA ALA A 158 4.59 -15.17 -0.63
C ALA A 158 5.95 -14.98 -1.34
N GLY A 159 6.35 -15.91 -2.21
CA GLY A 159 7.57 -15.81 -2.99
C GLY A 159 7.40 -15.40 -4.46
N LYS A 160 6.17 -15.12 -4.92
CA LYS A 160 5.87 -14.91 -6.34
C LYS A 160 5.28 -13.53 -6.58
N HIS A 161 6.02 -12.69 -7.30
CA HIS A 161 5.56 -11.38 -7.74
C HIS A 161 4.74 -11.49 -9.04
N THR A 162 3.45 -11.81 -8.89
CA THR A 162 2.54 -12.18 -9.98
C THR A 162 1.95 -11.00 -10.77
N GLY A 163 2.53 -9.81 -10.67
CA GLY A 163 2.14 -8.67 -11.50
C GLY A 163 1.34 -7.58 -10.79
N LEU A 164 0.49 -6.92 -11.56
CA LEU A 164 -0.27 -5.75 -11.17
C LEU A 164 -1.05 -5.98 -9.87
N GLY A 165 -0.81 -5.11 -8.88
CA GLY A 165 -1.47 -5.14 -7.58
C GLY A 165 -0.78 -6.02 -6.54
N CYS A 166 0.31 -6.72 -6.86
CA CYS A 166 1.07 -7.50 -5.88
C CYS A 166 1.71 -6.57 -4.82
N LEU A 167 1.44 -6.82 -3.53
CA LEU A 167 1.96 -6.04 -2.40
C LEU A 167 3.12 -6.78 -1.73
N SER A 168 4.28 -6.12 -1.61
CA SER A 168 5.53 -6.76 -1.19
C SER A 168 6.43 -5.84 -0.36
N MET A 169 7.28 -6.43 0.49
CA MET A 169 8.16 -5.68 1.40
C MET A 169 9.38 -5.11 0.68
N ALA A 170 9.65 -3.82 0.87
CA ALA A 170 10.93 -3.25 0.49
C ALA A 170 11.98 -3.56 1.58
N ASN A 171 13.18 -3.94 1.17
CA ASN A 171 14.29 -4.26 2.06
C ASN A 171 15.63 -3.83 1.44
N ALA A 172 16.68 -3.82 2.24
CA ALA A 172 18.07 -3.51 1.85
C ALA A 172 18.94 -4.79 1.80
N GLY A 173 18.33 -5.94 1.51
CA GLY A 173 18.93 -7.27 1.60
C GLY A 173 18.18 -8.19 2.56
N PRO A 174 18.63 -9.45 2.70
CA PRO A 174 17.94 -10.46 3.50
C PRO A 174 17.70 -10.00 4.95
N ASN A 175 16.51 -10.25 5.46
CA ASN A 175 16.10 -10.00 6.85
C ASN A 175 16.16 -8.53 7.30
N THR A 176 15.96 -7.58 6.38
CA THR A 176 15.98 -6.13 6.67
C THR A 176 14.63 -5.44 6.45
N ASN A 177 13.52 -6.18 6.62
CA ASN A 177 12.18 -5.63 6.43
C ASN A 177 11.84 -4.59 7.51
N GLY A 178 11.32 -3.43 7.13
CA GLY A 178 10.90 -2.37 8.05
C GLY A 178 9.42 -2.03 7.90
N SER A 179 9.11 -0.77 7.61
CA SER A 179 7.77 -0.32 7.22
C SER A 179 7.59 -0.10 5.72
N GLN A 180 8.68 -0.08 4.95
CA GLN A 180 8.60 0.23 3.53
C GLN A 180 8.02 -0.95 2.73
N PHE A 181 7.21 -0.62 1.74
CA PHE A 181 6.53 -1.58 0.88
C PHE A 181 6.50 -1.07 -0.55
N PHE A 182 6.21 -1.97 -1.49
CA PHE A 182 5.88 -1.60 -2.85
C PHE A 182 4.68 -2.36 -3.39
N ILE A 183 3.96 -1.71 -4.31
CA ILE A 183 2.87 -2.29 -5.11
C ILE A 183 3.38 -2.45 -6.53
N CYS A 184 3.40 -3.68 -7.04
CA CYS A 184 3.84 -3.96 -8.40
C CYS A 184 2.80 -3.46 -9.42
N THR A 185 3.27 -2.88 -10.53
CA THR A 185 2.42 -2.49 -11.67
C THR A 185 2.64 -3.38 -12.89
N ALA A 186 3.72 -4.15 -12.91
CA ALA A 186 4.03 -5.18 -13.90
C ALA A 186 4.54 -6.46 -13.22
N ASN A 187 4.78 -7.51 -14.00
CA ASN A 187 5.40 -8.75 -13.53
C ASN A 187 6.86 -8.50 -13.15
N THR A 188 7.25 -8.88 -11.94
CA THR A 188 8.62 -8.62 -11.41
C THR A 188 9.27 -9.90 -10.88
N PRO A 189 9.38 -10.99 -11.67
CA PRO A 189 9.87 -12.29 -11.20
C PRO A 189 11.31 -12.28 -10.67
N TRP A 190 12.14 -11.30 -11.08
CA TRP A 190 13.50 -11.13 -10.57
C TRP A 190 13.58 -10.73 -9.08
N LEU A 191 12.45 -10.35 -8.48
CA LEU A 191 12.29 -10.06 -7.04
C LEU A 191 11.90 -11.31 -6.22
N ASN A 192 11.56 -12.42 -6.88
CA ASN A 192 11.18 -13.67 -6.20
C ASN A 192 12.33 -14.18 -5.31
N GLY A 193 12.00 -14.64 -4.11
CA GLY A 193 12.98 -15.11 -3.13
C GLY A 193 13.80 -14.00 -2.45
N LYS A 194 13.53 -12.72 -2.75
CA LYS A 194 14.24 -11.56 -2.17
C LYS A 194 13.34 -10.61 -1.41
N HIS A 195 12.09 -10.48 -1.85
CA HIS A 195 11.09 -9.60 -1.23
C HIS A 195 9.85 -10.42 -0.87
N VAL A 196 9.40 -10.33 0.38
CA VAL A 196 8.26 -11.09 0.88
C VAL A 196 6.98 -10.46 0.33
N VAL A 197 6.25 -11.21 -0.49
CA VAL A 197 4.90 -10.85 -0.93
C VAL A 197 3.93 -11.15 0.20
N PHE A 198 3.17 -10.16 0.64
CA PHE A 198 2.30 -10.28 1.81
C PHE A 198 0.86 -9.82 1.57
N GLY A 199 0.50 -9.50 0.33
CA GLY A 199 -0.87 -9.18 -0.01
C GLY A 199 -1.09 -8.87 -1.48
N ARG A 200 -2.29 -8.40 -1.79
CA ARG A 200 -2.65 -7.89 -3.11
C ARG A 200 -3.67 -6.77 -3.01
N VAL A 201 -3.66 -5.88 -3.98
CA VAL A 201 -4.72 -4.90 -4.20
C VAL A 201 -5.97 -5.62 -4.71
N THR A 202 -7.09 -5.45 -4.00
CA THR A 202 -8.41 -5.98 -4.38
C THR A 202 -9.30 -4.93 -5.03
N GLU A 203 -9.13 -3.66 -4.67
CA GLU A 203 -9.88 -2.52 -5.26
C GLU A 203 -8.95 -1.32 -5.42
N GLY A 204 -9.25 -0.43 -6.38
CA GLY A 204 -8.45 0.78 -6.63
C GLY A 204 -7.23 0.57 -7.54
N ILE A 205 -7.26 -0.43 -8.43
CA ILE A 205 -6.21 -0.66 -9.44
C ILE A 205 -6.06 0.53 -10.40
N ASP A 206 -7.16 1.22 -10.70
CA ASP A 206 -7.20 2.48 -11.44
C ASP A 206 -6.43 3.61 -10.72
N VAL A 207 -6.53 3.68 -9.38
CA VAL A 207 -5.75 4.60 -8.55
C VAL A 207 -4.26 4.24 -8.60
N VAL A 208 -3.91 2.95 -8.49
CA VAL A 208 -2.54 2.45 -8.64
C VAL A 208 -1.94 2.88 -10.00
N LYS A 209 -2.66 2.67 -11.10
CA LYS A 209 -2.23 3.10 -12.45
C LYS A 209 -2.13 4.62 -12.57
N SER A 210 -3.00 5.37 -11.89
CA SER A 210 -2.96 6.84 -11.88
C SER A 210 -1.72 7.37 -11.16
N ILE A 211 -1.32 6.73 -10.05
CA ILE A 211 -0.07 7.03 -9.35
C ILE A 211 1.14 6.66 -10.22
N GLU A 212 1.11 5.50 -10.89
CA GLU A 212 2.17 5.02 -11.77
C GLU A 212 2.54 6.05 -12.86
N ARG A 213 1.54 6.68 -13.47
CA ARG A 213 1.72 7.71 -14.52
C ARG A 213 2.48 8.96 -14.04
N LEU A 214 2.57 9.17 -12.73
CA LEU A 214 3.34 10.27 -12.13
C LEU A 214 4.81 9.91 -11.88
N GLY A 215 5.19 8.65 -12.10
CA GLY A 215 6.57 8.18 -11.93
C GLY A 215 7.53 8.63 -13.01
N SER A 216 8.77 8.17 -12.85
CA SER A 216 9.84 8.29 -13.85
C SER A 216 10.80 7.11 -13.72
N ASP A 217 11.67 6.91 -14.70
CA ASP A 217 12.66 5.83 -14.67
C ASP A 217 13.63 5.96 -13.47
N SER A 218 13.91 7.20 -13.05
CA SER A 218 14.70 7.50 -11.84
C SER A 218 13.96 7.17 -10.53
N GLY A 219 12.65 6.89 -10.60
CA GLY A 219 11.77 6.72 -9.46
C GLY A 219 11.23 8.04 -8.88
N LYS A 220 11.73 9.21 -9.25
CA LYS A 220 11.18 10.50 -8.80
C LYS A 220 9.73 10.68 -9.29
N THR A 221 8.87 11.20 -8.43
CA THR A 221 7.46 11.48 -8.74
C THR A 221 7.25 12.92 -9.19
N ARG A 222 6.47 13.13 -10.25
CA ARG A 222 6.10 14.47 -10.78
C ARG A 222 5.09 15.22 -9.91
N GLY A 223 4.48 14.54 -8.94
CA GLY A 223 3.53 15.12 -8.00
C GLY A 223 3.69 14.50 -6.62
N ARG A 224 3.12 15.17 -5.61
CA ARG A 224 3.14 14.67 -4.24
C ARG A 224 1.98 13.69 -4.05
N ILE A 225 2.29 12.39 -3.96
CA ILE A 225 1.32 11.33 -3.73
C ILE A 225 1.36 10.97 -2.24
N ILE A 226 0.27 11.20 -1.52
CA ILE A 226 0.18 11.03 -0.06
C ILE A 226 -0.92 10.03 0.28
N ILE A 227 -0.64 9.12 1.22
CA ILE A 227 -1.64 8.32 1.92
C ILE A 227 -2.35 9.27 2.91
N ALA A 228 -3.45 9.89 2.48
CA ALA A 228 -4.18 10.89 3.26
C ALA A 228 -4.85 10.26 4.50
N ASN A 229 -5.33 9.03 4.37
CA ASN A 229 -5.86 8.24 5.48
C ASN A 229 -5.62 6.75 5.20
N CYS A 230 -5.60 5.95 6.26
CA CYS A 230 -5.45 4.51 6.17
C CYS A 230 -6.10 3.83 7.36
N GLY A 231 -6.35 2.53 7.24
CA GLY A 231 -6.94 1.75 8.32
C GLY A 231 -7.28 0.34 7.88
N GLU A 232 -7.88 -0.41 8.80
CA GLU A 232 -8.42 -1.74 8.57
C GLU A 232 -9.93 -1.65 8.27
N LEU A 233 -10.40 -2.41 7.29
CA LEU A 233 -11.81 -2.58 6.99
C LEU A 233 -12.37 -3.68 7.90
N GLN A 234 -13.41 -3.36 8.65
CA GLN A 234 -14.12 -4.35 9.46
C GLN A 234 -14.90 -5.30 8.54
N THR A 235 -14.52 -6.57 8.52
CA THR A 235 -15.31 -7.61 7.84
C THR A 235 -16.66 -7.71 8.55
N GLN A 236 -17.73 -7.23 7.91
CA GLN A 236 -19.07 -7.55 8.38
C GLN A 236 -19.30 -9.05 8.15
N LYS A 237 -19.27 -9.84 9.22
CA LYS A 237 -19.76 -11.22 9.16
C LYS A 237 -21.24 -11.14 8.83
N GLU A 238 -21.61 -11.40 7.58
CA GLU A 238 -23.02 -11.55 7.22
C GLU A 238 -23.59 -12.68 8.09
N GLY A 239 -24.48 -12.30 9.01
CA GLY A 239 -25.14 -13.24 9.89
C GLY A 239 -25.95 -14.22 9.05
N ALA A 240 -25.71 -15.50 9.30
CA ALA A 240 -26.52 -16.61 8.80
C ALA A 240 -27.98 -16.46 9.27
N ALA A 241 -28.79 -15.70 8.53
CA ALA A 241 -30.23 -15.63 8.73
C ALA A 241 -30.89 -16.84 8.04
N LYS A 242 -31.11 -17.91 8.83
CA LYS A 242 -32.00 -19.02 8.46
C LYS A 242 -33.40 -18.46 8.15
N LYS A 243 -33.85 -18.58 6.90
CA LYS A 243 -35.26 -18.39 6.52
C LYS A 243 -36.02 -19.68 6.81
N GLU A 244 -36.70 -19.74 7.95
CA GLU A 244 -37.70 -20.76 8.23
C GLU A 244 -39.04 -20.32 7.61
N LYS A 245 -39.58 -21.14 6.69
CA LYS A 245 -40.89 -20.93 6.06
C LYS A 245 -41.98 -21.49 6.98
N VAL A 246 -42.86 -20.64 7.52
CA VAL A 246 -44.17 -21.09 8.03
C VAL A 246 -45.27 -20.27 7.37
N LYS A 247 -46.22 -21.00 6.76
CA LYS A 247 -47.38 -20.48 6.03
C LYS A 247 -48.34 -19.75 6.98
N ALA A 248 -48.70 -18.52 6.64
CA ALA A 248 -49.82 -17.80 7.23
C ALA A 248 -51.16 -18.36 6.73
N LYS A 249 -52.11 -18.56 7.66
CA LYS A 249 -53.55 -18.60 7.40
C LYS A 249 -54.20 -17.50 8.24
N GLU A 250 -55.03 -16.71 7.56
CA GLU A 250 -55.72 -15.50 8.02
C GLU A 250 -56.79 -15.79 9.08
N GLY A 251 -57.06 -14.79 9.94
CA GLY A 251 -58.19 -14.78 10.86
C GLY A 251 -58.17 -13.61 11.85
N ASN A 252 -58.90 -12.55 11.53
CA ASN A 252 -59.12 -11.30 12.27
C ASN A 252 -59.51 -11.48 13.76
N ASN A 253 -59.00 -10.65 14.67
CA ASN A 253 -59.79 -9.56 15.28
C ASN A 253 -59.00 -8.71 16.30
N ALA A 254 -59.41 -7.44 16.39
CA ALA A 254 -58.80 -6.33 17.12
C ALA A 254 -58.97 -6.39 18.65
N GLY A 255 -58.05 -5.76 19.40
CA GLY A 255 -58.23 -5.52 20.84
C GLY A 255 -57.02 -5.02 21.63
N LYS A 256 -56.69 -3.73 21.49
CA LYS A 256 -56.38 -2.74 22.56
C LYS A 256 -55.34 -3.05 23.68
N LEU A 257 -54.19 -2.36 23.55
CA LEU A 257 -53.49 -1.43 24.49
C LEU A 257 -52.90 -1.89 25.85
N SER A 258 -51.75 -1.27 26.17
CA SER A 258 -51.02 -1.07 27.45
C SER A 258 -49.92 -2.11 27.77
N THR A 259 -48.73 -1.84 28.32
CA THR A 259 -47.98 -0.63 28.75
C THR A 259 -46.60 -1.13 29.25
N ILE A 260 -45.51 -0.40 28.93
CA ILE A 260 -44.19 -0.26 29.62
C ILE A 260 -43.37 -1.52 29.97
N VAL A 261 -42.13 -1.62 29.46
CA VAL A 261 -40.89 -1.73 30.27
C VAL A 261 -39.69 -1.12 29.51
N GLU A 262 -38.92 -0.31 30.21
CA GLU A 262 -37.74 0.45 29.77
C GLU A 262 -36.41 -0.34 29.82
N GLY A 263 -35.41 0.19 29.12
CA GLY A 263 -33.97 0.00 29.37
C GLY A 263 -33.24 -0.87 28.33
N THR A 264 -32.03 -0.58 27.85
CA THR A 264 -31.01 0.46 28.07
C THR A 264 -30.09 0.43 26.83
N GLY A 265 -29.65 1.56 26.30
CA GLY A 265 -28.24 1.96 26.44
C GLY A 265 -27.35 1.66 25.21
N GLY A 266 -27.48 2.46 24.15
CA GLY A 266 -26.52 2.50 23.03
C GLY A 266 -26.19 3.94 22.68
N ALA A 267 -25.08 4.45 23.20
CA ALA A 267 -24.65 5.84 23.07
C ALA A 267 -24.45 6.25 21.60
N LYS A 268 -25.31 7.16 21.12
CA LYS A 268 -25.10 7.89 19.86
C LYS A 268 -23.93 8.85 20.08
N ARG A 269 -22.89 8.71 19.25
CA ARG A 269 -21.80 9.71 19.16
C ARG A 269 -22.39 11.08 18.74
N PRO A 270 -21.90 12.20 19.32
CA PRO A 270 -22.35 13.53 18.97
C PRO A 270 -22.19 13.78 17.46
N ARG A 271 -23.19 14.40 16.84
CA ARG A 271 -23.03 14.97 15.50
C ARG A 271 -22.07 16.14 15.66
N GLU A 272 -20.86 16.01 15.10
CA GLU A 272 -19.93 17.12 15.00
C GLU A 272 -20.62 18.26 14.25
N ASP A 273 -20.47 19.44 14.81
CA ASP A 273 -21.11 20.68 14.40
C ASP A 273 -20.91 20.90 12.90
N VAL A 274 -21.99 21.28 12.21
CA VAL A 274 -21.96 21.68 10.81
C VAL A 274 -21.26 23.03 10.75
N GLU A 275 -19.95 23.02 10.93
CA GLU A 275 -19.10 24.17 10.69
C GLU A 275 -19.25 24.51 9.20
N ASP A 276 -19.75 25.72 8.94
CA ASP A 276 -20.08 26.20 7.60
C ASP A 276 -18.89 25.92 6.67
N LEU A 277 -19.16 25.18 5.59
CA LEU A 277 -18.14 24.77 4.62
C LEU A 277 -17.35 25.99 4.12
N GLU A 278 -18.00 27.14 4.03
CA GLU A 278 -17.37 28.42 3.66
C GLU A 278 -16.41 28.95 4.72
N GLU A 279 -16.73 28.83 6.00
CA GLU A 279 -15.82 29.22 7.08
C GLU A 279 -14.57 28.32 7.09
N ARG A 280 -14.75 27.01 6.89
CA ARG A 280 -13.62 26.08 6.75
C ARG A 280 -12.74 26.40 5.55
N LYS A 281 -13.33 26.73 4.39
CA LYS A 281 -12.58 27.17 3.20
C LYS A 281 -11.82 28.47 3.46
N LYS A 282 -12.44 29.44 4.15
CA LYS A 282 -11.81 30.71 4.54
C LYS A 282 -10.59 30.48 5.44
N ARG A 283 -10.71 29.65 6.50
CA ARG A 283 -9.58 29.29 7.39
C ARG A 283 -8.43 28.65 6.60
N ILE A 284 -8.73 27.77 5.63
CA ILE A 284 -7.72 27.12 4.79
C ILE A 284 -7.00 28.15 3.89
N ARG A 285 -7.74 29.10 3.31
CA ARG A 285 -7.16 30.16 2.47
C ARG A 285 -6.23 31.08 3.26
N GLU A 286 -6.66 31.56 4.42
CA GLU A 286 -5.86 32.43 5.29
C GLU A 286 -4.58 31.74 5.75
N LYS A 287 -4.65 30.45 6.09
CA LYS A 287 -3.48 29.65 6.47
C LYS A 287 -2.49 29.51 5.31
N ARG A 288 -2.97 29.32 4.07
CA ARG A 288 -2.13 29.27 2.86
C ARG A 288 -1.44 30.61 2.59
N GLU A 289 -2.15 31.73 2.70
CA GLU A 289 -1.60 33.07 2.50
C GLU A 289 -0.53 33.40 3.56
N ARG A 290 -0.75 33.00 4.82
CA ARG A 290 0.24 33.18 5.90
C ARG A 290 1.52 32.37 5.65
N ILE A 291 1.39 31.13 5.19
CA ILE A 291 2.54 30.28 4.83
C ILE A 291 3.30 30.86 3.62
N ALA A 292 2.59 31.40 2.62
CA ALA A 292 3.21 32.04 1.46
C ALA A 292 4.02 33.29 1.86
N LYS A 293 3.48 34.15 2.73
CA LYS A 293 4.20 35.33 3.26
C LYS A 293 5.46 34.93 4.04
N LEU A 294 5.38 33.90 4.88
CA LEU A 294 6.53 33.40 5.64
C LEU A 294 7.62 32.81 4.73
N ARG A 295 7.25 32.19 3.60
CA ARG A 295 8.22 31.70 2.61
C ARG A 295 8.92 32.85 1.88
N ALA A 296 8.17 33.85 1.43
CA ALA A 296 8.75 35.04 0.78
C ALA A 296 9.75 35.76 1.70
N GLN A 297 9.40 35.94 2.99
CA GLN A 297 10.30 36.53 3.98
C GLN A 297 11.55 35.70 4.29
N ALA A 298 11.51 34.39 4.04
CA ALA A 298 12.67 33.51 4.21
C ALA A 298 13.57 33.47 2.96
N GLU A 299 13.06 33.88 1.79
CA GLU A 299 13.82 33.99 0.54
C GLU A 299 14.57 35.33 0.42
N GLU A 300 14.11 36.38 1.14
CA GLU A 300 14.77 37.70 1.19
C GLU A 300 15.92 37.80 2.21
N LYS A 301 16.14 36.75 3.03
CA LYS A 301 17.22 36.68 4.04
C LYS A 301 18.35 35.77 3.58
#